data_AF-A0A6N6MZR1-F1
#
_entry.id   AF-A0A6N6MZR1-F1
#
_cell.length_a   1.000
_cell.length_b   1.000
_cell.length_c   1.000
_cell.angle_alpha   90.00
_cell.angle_beta   90.00
_cell.angle_gamma   90.00
#
_symmetry.space_group_name_H-M   'P 1'
#
loop_
_entity.id
_entity.type
_entity.pdbx_description
1 polymer ?
#
loop_
_entity_poly.entity_id
_entity_poly.type
_entity_poly.pdbx_seq_one_letter_code
_entity_poly.pdbx_strand_id
1 'polypeptide(L)'
;MPRFFLHFKTPIETHRDEEGSVFPSLEDAYLDVCDAIPDIAADLWRSALRARNDDPIRCSFEIADAQGRILMEVPFAEILDPQRYRRQAVLRPDLC
;
A
#
# COMPACT_ATOMS: atom_id res chain seq x y z
N MET A 1 -13.02 17.99 5.79
CA MET A 1 -12.47 16.63 5.81
C MET A 1 -11.03 16.71 5.32
N PRO A 2 -10.06 16.07 6.00
CA PRO A 2 -8.66 16.07 5.59
C PRO A 2 -8.48 15.46 4.20
N ARG A 3 -7.43 15.89 3.50
CA ARG A 3 -6.99 15.30 2.23
C ARG A 3 -5.77 14.44 2.49
N PHE A 4 -5.81 13.22 2.00
CA PHE A 4 -4.73 12.25 2.06
C PHE A 4 -4.27 11.90 0.66
N PHE A 5 -2.99 11.56 0.52
CA PHE A 5 -2.39 11.21 -0.76
C PHE A 5 -1.96 9.75 -0.69
N LEU A 6 -2.44 8.93 -1.62
CA LEU A 6 -2.25 7.48 -1.62
C LEU A 6 -1.17 7.10 -2.63
N HIS A 7 0.09 7.15 -2.23
CA HIS A 7 1.20 6.84 -3.13
C HIS A 7 1.35 5.32 -3.29
N PHE A 8 1.41 4.84 -4.53
CA PHE A 8 1.60 3.42 -4.81
C PHE A 8 3.08 3.10 -4.98
N LYS A 9 3.59 2.14 -4.21
CA LYS A 9 4.97 1.67 -4.27
C LYS A 9 5.07 0.26 -4.82
N THR A 10 5.89 0.12 -5.86
CA THR A 10 6.39 -1.17 -6.33
C THR A 10 7.83 -1.37 -5.85
N PRO A 11 8.41 -2.58 -6.03
CA PRO A 11 9.82 -2.81 -5.73
C PRO A 11 10.80 -1.97 -6.56
N ILE A 12 10.34 -1.39 -7.68
CA ILE A 12 11.18 -0.71 -8.67
C ILE A 12 10.92 0.80 -8.64
N GLU A 13 9.67 1.20 -8.46
CA GLU A 13 9.24 2.58 -8.61
C GLU A 13 8.18 3.00 -7.58
N THR A 14 8.03 4.31 -7.42
CA THR A 14 7.01 4.92 -6.58
C THR A 14 6.16 5.84 -7.45
N HIS A 15 4.87 5.54 -7.54
CA HIS A 15 3.88 6.35 -8.21
C HIS A 15 3.22 7.27 -7.20
N ARG A 16 3.45 8.58 -7.34
CA ARG A 16 2.84 9.58 -6.47
C ARG A 16 1.44 9.93 -6.94
N ASP A 17 0.49 9.79 -6.04
CA ASP A 17 -0.78 10.50 -6.10
C ASP A 17 -0.55 11.99 -5.85
N GLU A 18 -0.84 12.82 -6.86
CA GLU A 18 -0.74 14.29 -6.80
C GLU A 18 -2.08 14.96 -6.52
N GLU A 19 -3.19 14.27 -6.72
CA GLU A 19 -4.54 14.82 -6.58
C GLU A 19 -4.99 14.74 -5.11
N GLY A 20 -4.75 13.57 -4.50
CA GLY A 20 -5.19 13.24 -3.17
C GLY A 20 -6.70 13.06 -3.08
N SER A 21 -7.14 12.25 -2.12
CA SER A 21 -8.55 11.99 -1.85
C SER A 21 -8.95 12.51 -0.48
N VAL A 22 -10.21 12.92 -0.35
CA VAL A 22 -10.76 13.48 0.88
C VAL A 22 -11.42 12.37 1.69
N PHE A 23 -10.88 12.11 2.88
CA PHE A 23 -11.42 11.10 3.79
C PHE A 23 -11.82 11.75 5.12
N PRO A 24 -12.78 11.17 5.87
CA PRO A 24 -13.12 11.65 7.21
C PRO A 24 -11.96 11.50 8.21
N SER A 25 -11.18 10.42 8.10
CA SER A 25 -10.05 10.09 8.98
C SER A 25 -8.94 9.33 8.25
N LEU A 26 -7.82 9.07 8.94
CA LEU A 26 -6.73 8.24 8.40
C LEU A 26 -7.18 6.78 8.30
N GLU A 27 -7.99 6.32 9.25
CA GLU A 27 -8.56 4.98 9.29
C GLU A 27 -9.48 4.73 8.09
N ASP A 28 -10.30 5.72 7.70
CA ASP A 28 -11.13 5.61 6.50
C ASP A 28 -10.29 5.53 5.22
N ALA A 29 -9.19 6.28 5.15
CA ALA A 29 -8.25 6.20 4.03
C ALA A 29 -7.54 4.84 3.98
N TYR A 30 -7.21 4.25 5.14
CA TYR A 30 -6.65 2.91 5.23
C TYR A 30 -7.65 1.84 4.75
N LEU A 31 -8.92 1.92 5.16
CA LEU A 31 -9.93 0.97 4.72
C LEU A 31 -10.15 1.01 3.20
N ASP A 32 -10.17 2.21 2.61
CA ASP A 32 -10.27 2.39 1.16
C ASP A 32 -9.08 1.73 0.42
N VAL A 33 -7.86 1.91 0.94
CA VAL A 33 -6.65 1.24 0.43
C VAL A 33 -6.78 -0.28 0.56
N CYS A 34 -7.22 -0.80 1.71
CA CYS A 34 -7.41 -2.23 1.92
C CYS A 34 -8.40 -2.84 0.92
N ASP A 35 -9.48 -2.13 0.62
CA ASP A 35 -10.50 -2.56 -0.34
C ASP A 35 -9.97 -2.54 -1.78
N ALA A 36 -9.07 -1.59 -2.13
CA ALA A 36 -8.49 -1.49 -3.46
C ALA A 36 -7.38 -2.52 -3.75
N ILE A 37 -6.64 -2.96 -2.71
CA ILE A 37 -5.47 -3.84 -2.86
C ILE A 37 -5.74 -5.13 -3.65
N PRO A 38 -6.81 -5.92 -3.39
CA PRO A 38 -7.08 -7.15 -4.12
C PRO A 38 -7.24 -6.97 -5.62
N ASP A 39 -7.95 -5.92 -6.05
CA ASP A 39 -8.20 -5.64 -7.46
C ASP A 39 -6.92 -5.18 -8.16
N ILE A 40 -6.17 -4.27 -7.53
CA ILE A 40 -4.88 -3.80 -8.04
C ILE A 40 -3.89 -4.97 -8.13
N ALA A 41 -3.82 -5.83 -7.11
CA ALA A 41 -2.96 -6.99 -7.12
C ALA A 41 -3.32 -7.98 -8.23
N ALA A 42 -4.62 -8.19 -8.50
CA ALA A 42 -5.07 -9.03 -9.59
C ALA A 42 -4.66 -8.47 -10.96
N ASP A 43 -4.77 -7.15 -11.16
CA ASP A 43 -4.32 -6.50 -12.39
C ASP A 43 -2.80 -6.56 -12.56
N LEU A 44 -2.05 -6.36 -11.47
CA LEU A 44 -0.59 -6.51 -11.45
C LEU A 44 -0.17 -7.96 -11.74
N TRP A 45 -0.84 -8.98 -11.19
CA TRP A 45 -0.54 -10.37 -11.54
C TRP A 45 -0.80 -10.64 -13.02
N ARG A 46 -1.88 -10.14 -13.60
CA ARG A 46 -2.18 -10.32 -15.02
C ARG A 46 -1.13 -9.66 -15.93
N SER A 47 -0.59 -8.51 -15.54
CA SER A 47 0.45 -7.82 -16.30
C SER A 47 1.85 -8.44 -16.05
N ALA A 48 2.19 -8.71 -14.79
CA ALA A 48 3.46 -9.30 -14.35
C ALA A 48 3.64 -10.77 -14.78
N LEU A 49 2.57 -11.54 -15.02
CA LEU A 49 2.67 -12.86 -15.65
C LEU A 49 3.38 -12.83 -17.02
N ARG A 50 3.53 -11.65 -17.64
CA ARG A 50 4.32 -11.44 -18.86
C ARG A 50 5.78 -11.03 -18.61
N ALA A 51 6.12 -10.52 -17.43
CA ALA A 51 7.46 -10.07 -17.04
C ALA A 51 7.96 -10.88 -15.84
N ARG A 52 8.95 -11.75 -16.04
CA ARG A 52 9.56 -12.61 -15.00
C ARG A 52 10.27 -11.78 -13.90
N ASN A 53 9.57 -11.10 -12.98
CA ASN A 53 10.04 -10.85 -11.60
C ASN A 53 9.17 -9.95 -10.71
N ASP A 54 8.08 -9.36 -11.19
CA ASP A 54 7.29 -8.49 -10.33
C ASP A 54 6.35 -9.34 -9.47
N ASP A 55 6.72 -9.54 -8.20
CA ASP A 55 5.88 -10.12 -7.15
C ASP A 55 5.05 -9.00 -6.49
N PRO A 56 3.73 -8.89 -6.77
CA PRO A 56 2.87 -7.85 -6.21
C PRO A 56 2.75 -7.89 -4.68
N ILE A 57 3.11 -9.01 -4.04
CA ILE A 57 3.15 -9.10 -2.57
C ILE A 57 4.20 -8.14 -1.99
N ARG A 58 5.17 -7.71 -2.78
CA ARG A 58 6.22 -6.76 -2.38
C ARG A 58 5.82 -5.29 -2.60
N CYS A 59 4.62 -5.01 -3.09
CA CYS A 59 4.09 -3.66 -3.23
C CYS A 59 3.49 -3.14 -1.92
N SER A 60 3.41 -1.83 -1.78
CA SER A 60 2.74 -1.16 -0.66
C SER A 60 2.06 0.13 -1.11
N PHE A 61 1.11 0.61 -0.31
CA PHE A 61 0.63 1.98 -0.39
C PHE A 61 1.27 2.81 0.73
N GLU A 62 1.59 4.06 0.45
CA GLU A 62 1.96 5.05 1.46
C GLU A 62 0.87 6.12 1.53
N ILE A 63 0.25 6.26 2.69
CA ILE A 63 -0.75 7.29 2.97
C ILE A 63 -0.04 8.50 3.55
N ALA A 64 -0.12 9.64 2.87
CA ALA A 64 0.54 10.87 3.25
C ALA A 64 -0.43 12.02 3.55
N ASP A 65 0.01 12.97 4.38
CA ASP A 65 -0.69 14.24 4.60
C ASP A 65 -0.41 15.27 3.49
N ALA A 66 -1.10 16.42 3.54
CA ALA A 66 -0.90 17.51 2.58
C ALA A 66 0.48 18.19 2.63
N GLN A 67 1.31 17.90 3.64
CA GLN A 67 2.71 18.34 3.68
C GLN A 67 3.66 17.26 3.13
N GLY A 68 3.13 16.16 2.61
CA GLY A 68 3.89 15.02 2.10
C GLY A 68 4.50 14.14 3.18
N ARG A 69 4.06 14.27 4.44
CA ARG A 69 4.53 13.37 5.51
C ARG A 69 3.79 12.04 5.40
N ILE A 70 4.54 10.94 5.33
CA ILE A 70 3.96 9.60 5.37
C ILE A 70 3.41 9.37 6.77
N LEU A 71 2.10 9.12 6.83
CA LEU A 71 1.37 8.80 8.06
C LEU A 71 1.29 7.30 8.28
N MET A 72 1.21 6.52 7.20
CA MET A 72 1.06 5.06 7.25
C MET A 72 1.61 4.40 5.98
N GLU A 73 2.21 3.23 6.14
CA GLU A 73 2.51 2.31 5.04
C GLU A 73 1.59 1.09 5.15
N VAL A 74 0.98 0.69 4.04
CA VAL A 74 0.05 -0.45 3.94
C VAL A 74 0.60 -1.46 2.94
N PRO A 75 1.34 -2.48 3.39
CA PRO A 75 1.89 -3.49 2.49
C PRO A 75 0.82 -4.42 1.93
N PHE A 76 0.92 -4.79 0.65
CA PHE A 76 -0.02 -5.73 0.04
C PHE A 76 -0.02 -7.08 0.76
N ALA A 77 1.13 -7.48 1.30
CA ALA A 77 1.27 -8.70 2.10
C ALA A 77 0.31 -8.73 3.31
N GLU A 78 -0.05 -7.60 3.89
CA GLU A 78 -0.98 -7.53 5.03
C GLU A 78 -2.37 -8.09 4.66
N ILE A 79 -2.83 -7.83 3.43
CA ILE A 79 -4.13 -8.26 2.92
C ILE A 79 -4.02 -9.63 2.21
N LEU A 80 -3.00 -9.79 1.36
CA LEU A 80 -2.89 -10.94 0.45
C LEU A 80 -2.19 -12.16 1.06
N ASP A 81 -1.31 -11.96 2.03
CA ASP A 81 -0.64 -13.05 2.78
C ASP A 81 -0.42 -12.67 4.26
N PRO A 82 -1.50 -12.63 5.08
CA PRO A 82 -1.42 -12.19 6.47
C PRO A 82 -0.45 -13.02 7.32
N GLN A 83 -0.18 -14.27 6.94
CA GLN A 83 0.76 -15.16 7.64
C GLN A 83 2.22 -14.78 7.36
N ARG A 84 2.55 -14.37 6.13
CA ARG A 84 3.87 -13.83 5.79
C ARG A 84 4.07 -12.44 6.38
N TYR A 85 3.05 -11.59 6.34
CA TYR A 85 3.10 -10.26 6.95
C TYR A 85 3.38 -10.34 8.46
N ARG A 86 2.63 -11.17 9.20
CA ARG A 86 2.86 -11.36 10.64
C ARG A 86 4.28 -11.82 10.96
N ARG A 87 4.85 -12.71 10.15
CA ARG A 87 6.25 -13.16 10.31
C ARG A 87 7.26 -12.05 10.05
N GLN A 88 7.00 -11.17 9.08
CA GLN A 88 7.87 -10.03 8.79
C GLN A 88 7.78 -8.94 9.87
N ALA A 89 6.58 -8.66 10.38
CA ALA A 89 6.37 -7.71 11.47
C ALA A 89 7.10 -8.13 12.75
N VAL A 90 7.09 -9.43 13.08
CA VAL A 90 7.82 -9.98 14.25
C VAL A 90 9.35 -9.82 14.12
N LEU A 91 9.89 -9.72 12.90
CA LEU A 91 11.32 -9.52 12.64
C LEU A 91 11.75 -8.05 12.65
N ARG A 92 10.82 -7.09 12.78
CA ARG A 92 11.09 -5.66 12.95
C ARG A 92 10.44 -5.14 14.24
N PRO A 93 11.03 -5.42 15.41
CA PRO A 93 10.44 -5.04 16.70
C PRO A 93 10.44 -3.52 16.99
N ASP A 94 11.07 -2.68 16.16
CA ASP A 94 11.30 -1.26 16.47
C ASP A 94 10.12 -0.32 16.11
N LEU A 95 8.91 -0.83 15.85
CA LEU A 95 7.74 -0.03 15.44
C LEU A 95 6.45 -0.33 16.24
N CYS A 96 6.55 -0.83 17.46
CA CYS A 96 5.43 -0.89 18.42
C CYS A 96 5.68 0.04 19.62
#